data_AF-A0AAT9R6V4-F1
#
_entry.id   AF-A0AAT9R6V4-F1
#
_cell.length_a   1.000
_cell.length_b   1.000
_cell.length_c   1.000
_cell.angle_alpha   90.00
_cell.angle_beta   90.00
_cell.angle_gamma   90.00
#
_symmetry.space_group_name_H-M   'P 1'
#
loop_
_entity.id
_entity.type
_entity.pdbx_description
1 polymer ?
#
loop_
_entity_poly.entity_id
_entity_poly.type
_entity_poly.pdbx_seq_one_letter_code
_entity_poly.pdbx_strand_id
1 'polypeptide(L)'
;MFSGPRLMTFGDAVAEIARATGRDLRYVPLTPEAYADEQRAQGVPEEWVRLSVGLYESVRSGGLASLGDGVRRALGRAPRDFSEYADAAARQGVRNG
;
A
#
# COMPACT_ATOMS: atom_id res chain seq x y z
N MET A 1 -1.78 -18.74 -0.07
CA MET A 1 -1.42 -17.31 -0.08
C MET A 1 -2.41 -16.55 -0.93
N PHE A 2 -2.98 -15.47 -0.41
CA PHE A 2 -3.88 -14.58 -1.15
C PHE A 2 -3.09 -13.34 -1.57
N SER A 3 -3.08 -13.04 -2.87
CA SER A 3 -2.43 -11.84 -3.41
C SER A 3 -3.26 -11.20 -4.52
N GLY A 4 -2.88 -9.98 -4.91
CA GLY A 4 -3.33 -9.36 -6.15
C GLY A 4 -2.74 -10.03 -7.41
N PRO A 5 -3.10 -9.54 -8.61
CA PRO A 5 -2.65 -10.10 -9.88
C PRO A 5 -1.19 -9.75 -10.24
N ARG A 6 -0.58 -8.76 -9.59
CA ARG A 6 0.80 -8.31 -9.82
C ARG A 6 1.45 -7.82 -8.54
N LEU A 7 2.77 -7.79 -8.53
CA LEU A 7 3.57 -7.16 -7.48
C LEU A 7 3.55 -5.64 -7.68
N MET A 8 3.58 -4.90 -6.58
CA MET A 8 3.59 -3.45 -6.58
C MET A 8 4.48 -2.92 -5.47
N THR A 9 5.20 -1.86 -5.78
CA THR A 9 5.88 -1.01 -4.80
C THR A 9 4.91 0.05 -4.26
N PHE A 10 5.29 0.75 -3.18
CA PHE A 10 4.56 1.94 -2.75
C PHE A 10 4.53 3.02 -3.84
N GLY A 11 5.59 3.12 -4.66
CA GLY A 11 5.63 4.03 -5.80
C GLY A 11 4.56 3.70 -6.85
N ASP A 12 4.40 2.42 -7.19
CA ASP A 12 3.36 1.98 -8.13
C ASP A 12 1.96 2.26 -7.59
N ALA A 13 1.74 2.03 -6.30
CA ALA A 13 0.44 2.31 -5.68
C ALA A 13 0.13 3.82 -5.70
N VAL A 14 1.09 4.68 -5.37
CA VAL A 14 0.92 6.14 -5.43
C VAL A 14 0.67 6.60 -6.87
N ALA A 15 1.34 6.01 -7.87
CA ALA A 15 1.12 6.32 -9.27
C ALA A 15 -0.30 5.98 -9.73
N GLU A 16 -0.85 4.82 -9.31
CA GLU A 16 -2.25 4.46 -9.61
C GLU A 16 -3.25 5.42 -8.95
N ILE A 17 -2.98 5.86 -7.71
CA ILE A 17 -3.83 6.84 -7.02
C ILE A 17 -3.75 8.21 -7.70
N ALA A 18 -2.55 8.65 -8.10
CA ALA A 18 -2.35 9.88 -8.86
C ALA A 18 -3.16 9.86 -10.16
N ARG A 19 -3.06 8.75 -10.91
CA ARG A 19 -3.81 8.53 -12.15
C ARG A 19 -5.32 8.55 -11.91
N ALA A 20 -5.81 7.80 -10.92
CA ALA A 20 -7.23 7.68 -10.62
C ALA A 20 -7.86 8.99 -10.13
N THR A 21 -7.11 9.81 -9.38
CA THR A 21 -7.59 11.07 -8.80
C THR A 21 -7.31 12.29 -9.68
N GLY A 22 -6.44 12.17 -10.69
CA GLY A 22 -5.99 13.29 -11.51
C GLY A 22 -5.09 14.29 -10.77
N ARG A 23 -4.48 13.89 -9.64
CA ARG A 23 -3.63 14.74 -8.80
C ARG A 23 -2.15 14.46 -9.06
N ASP A 24 -1.30 15.48 -9.04
CA ASP A 24 0.16 15.30 -9.00
C ASP A 24 0.58 14.82 -7.61
N LEU A 25 0.70 13.50 -7.44
CA LEU A 25 1.17 12.86 -6.22
C LEU A 25 2.48 12.14 -6.51
N ARG A 26 3.46 12.32 -5.62
CA ARG A 26 4.76 11.66 -5.71
C ARG A 26 5.05 10.90 -4.44
N TYR A 27 5.51 9.67 -4.61
CA TYR A 27 6.00 8.87 -3.50
C TYR A 27 7.36 9.38 -3.06
N VAL A 28 7.48 9.74 -1.79
CA VAL A 28 8.75 10.12 -1.16
C VAL A 28 9.11 9.02 -0.17
N PRO A 29 10.14 8.20 -0.44
CA PRO A 29 10.58 7.19 0.50
C PRO A 29 11.25 7.84 1.71
N LEU A 30 10.85 7.43 2.91
CA LEU A 30 11.49 7.82 4.16
C LEU A 30 12.52 6.77 4.58
N THR A 31 13.47 7.17 5.43
CA THR A 31 14.26 6.19 6.19
C THR A 31 13.39 5.58 7.30
N PRO A 32 13.69 4.37 7.79
CA PRO A 32 13.00 3.78 8.93
C PRO A 32 12.92 4.73 10.14
N GLU A 33 14.01 5.45 10.42
CA GLU A 33 14.11 6.40 11.53
C GLU A 33 13.19 7.61 11.32
N ALA A 34 13.25 8.23 10.13
CA ALA A 34 12.39 9.36 9.80
C ALA A 34 10.90 8.99 9.85
N TYR A 35 10.54 7.79 9.38
CA TYR A 35 9.17 7.28 9.44
C TYR A 35 8.72 6.96 10.88
N ALA A 36 9.64 6.49 11.72
CA ALA A 36 9.35 6.27 13.13
C ALA A 36 9.12 7.60 13.87
N ASP A 37 9.97 8.59 13.61
CA ASP A 37 9.89 9.91 14.25
C ASP A 37 8.63 10.67 13.84
N GLU A 38 8.22 10.59 12.57
CA GLU A 38 6.93 11.15 12.13
C GLU A 38 5.75 10.52 12.87
N GLN A 39 5.69 9.19 12.95
CA GLN A 39 4.59 8.52 13.65
C GLN A 39 4.55 8.88 15.14
N ARG A 40 5.71 8.96 15.81
CA ARG A 40 5.79 9.42 17.21
C ARG A 40 5.31 10.86 17.35
N ALA A 41 5.68 11.75 16.43
CA ALA A 41 5.22 13.13 16.43
C ALA A 41 3.69 13.25 16.24
N GLN A 42 3.07 12.28 15.58
CA GLN A 42 1.61 12.16 15.46
C GLN A 42 0.94 11.45 16.65
N GLY A 43 1.69 11.11 17.70
CA GLY A 43 1.17 10.47 18.91
C GLY A 43 0.82 8.99 18.73
N VAL A 44 1.35 8.33 17.70
CA VAL A 44 1.19 6.89 17.50
C VAL A 44 1.92 6.15 18.65
N PRO A 45 1.25 5.20 19.34
CA PRO A 45 1.91 4.43 20.40
C PRO A 45 3.10 3.61 19.87
N GLU A 46 4.16 3.51 20.68
CA GLU A 46 5.46 2.97 20.25
C GLU A 46 5.37 1.52 19.72
N GLU A 47 4.45 0.70 20.22
CA GLU A 47 4.22 -0.64 19.67
C GLU A 47 3.76 -0.63 18.21
N TRP A 48 2.94 0.34 17.83
CA TRP A 48 2.46 0.51 16.45
C TRP A 48 3.55 1.12 15.57
N VAL A 49 4.36 2.04 16.11
CA VAL A 49 5.53 2.59 15.40
C VAL A 49 6.47 1.47 14.96
N ARG A 50 6.87 0.59 15.91
CA ARG A 50 7.77 -0.54 15.61
C ARG A 50 7.18 -1.51 14.58
N LEU A 51 5.89 -1.83 14.70
CA LEU A 51 5.19 -2.70 13.74
C LEU A 51 5.23 -2.09 12.32
N SER A 52 4.84 -0.82 12.20
CA SER A 52 4.80 -0.10 10.93
C SER A 52 6.18 0.00 10.27
N VAL A 53 7.23 0.26 11.05
CA VAL A 53 8.61 0.32 10.55
C VAL A 53 9.07 -1.03 10.01
N GLY A 54 8.87 -2.11 10.78
CA GLY A 54 9.25 -3.46 10.33
C GLY A 54 8.50 -3.91 9.07
N LEU A 55 7.21 -3.53 8.94
CA LEU A 55 6.44 -3.78 7.74
C LEU A 55 7.01 -3.00 6.54
N TYR A 56 7.34 -1.72 6.72
CA TYR A 56 7.92 -0.89 5.68
C TYR A 56 9.26 -1.45 5.17
N GLU A 57 10.13 -1.88 6.07
CA GLU A 57 11.38 -2.57 5.72
C GLU A 57 11.14 -3.89 4.98
N SER A 58 10.14 -4.67 5.39
CA SER A 58 9.78 -5.94 4.74
C SER A 58 9.30 -5.73 3.31
N VAL A 59 8.50 -4.67 3.07
CA VAL A 59 8.09 -4.31 1.70
C VAL A 59 9.30 -3.87 0.87
N ARG A 60 10.17 -3.01 1.43
CA ARG A 60 11.33 -2.46 0.72
C ARG A 60 12.36 -3.52 0.33
N SER A 61 12.57 -4.51 1.20
CA SER A 61 13.48 -5.64 0.96
C SER A 61 12.90 -6.71 0.03
N GLY A 62 11.63 -6.58 -0.38
CA GLY A 62 10.93 -7.59 -1.19
C GLY A 62 10.50 -8.83 -0.39
N GLY A 63 10.55 -8.79 0.94
CA GLY A 63 10.12 -9.89 1.80
C GLY A 63 8.65 -10.30 1.62
N LEU A 64 7.83 -9.41 1.06
CA LEU A 64 6.42 -9.67 0.71
C LEU A 64 6.18 -9.86 -0.79
N ALA A 65 7.23 -9.89 -1.61
CA ALA A 65 7.14 -9.88 -3.07
C ALA A 65 6.85 -11.27 -3.66
N SER A 66 5.67 -11.82 -3.38
CA SER A 66 5.24 -13.10 -3.94
C SER A 66 3.78 -13.08 -4.40
N LEU A 67 3.53 -13.75 -5.53
CA LEU A 67 2.19 -13.92 -6.08
C LEU A 67 1.62 -15.28 -5.67
N GLY A 68 0.35 -15.28 -5.28
CA GLY A 68 -0.39 -16.45 -4.85
C GLY A 68 -1.67 -16.62 -5.66
N ASP A 69 -2.17 -17.85 -5.70
CA ASP A 69 -3.40 -18.21 -6.42
C ASP A 69 -4.60 -18.42 -5.49
N GLY A 70 -4.46 -18.08 -4.20
CA GLY A 70 -5.49 -18.32 -3.18
C GLY A 70 -6.84 -17.69 -3.53
N VAL A 71 -6.85 -16.51 -4.16
CA VAL A 71 -8.09 -15.86 -4.61
C VAL A 71 -8.81 -16.70 -5.67
N ARG A 72 -8.07 -17.21 -6.66
CA ARG A 72 -8.65 -18.09 -7.69
C ARG A 72 -9.20 -19.37 -7.08
N ARG A 73 -8.44 -20.01 -6.19
CA ARG A 73 -8.84 -21.25 -5.53
C ARG A 73 -10.08 -21.09 -4.66
N ALA A 74 -10.16 -19.98 -3.92
CA ALA A 74 -11.27 -19.75 -2.97
C ALA A 74 -12.54 -19.22 -3.65
N LEU A 75 -12.41 -18.36 -4.67
CA LEU A 75 -13.54 -17.62 -5.23
C LEU A 75 -13.85 -17.95 -6.70
N GLY A 76 -13.04 -18.78 -7.37
CA GLY A 76 -13.24 -19.15 -8.79
C GLY A 76 -13.02 -18.02 -9.79
N ARG A 77 -12.53 -16.85 -9.35
CA ARG A 77 -12.26 -15.67 -10.19
C ARG A 77 -10.85 -15.14 -10.00
N ALA A 78 -10.37 -14.36 -10.97
CA ALA A 78 -9.11 -13.64 -10.83
C ALA A 78 -9.18 -12.59 -9.69
N PRO A 79 -8.06 -12.35 -8.98
CA PRO A 79 -7.98 -11.23 -8.05
C PRO A 79 -8.15 -9.89 -8.80
N ARG A 80 -8.78 -8.94 -8.14
CA ARG A 80 -8.96 -7.57 -8.63
C ARG A 80 -7.62 -6.84 -8.64
N ASP A 81 -7.33 -6.05 -9.68
CA ASP A 81 -6.15 -5.19 -9.71
C ASP A 81 -6.32 -3.96 -8.81
N PHE A 82 -5.21 -3.42 -8.30
CA PHE A 82 -5.23 -2.22 -7.46
C PHE A 82 -5.75 -0.98 -8.23
N SER A 83 -5.47 -0.88 -9.54
CA SER A 83 -5.96 0.21 -10.39
C SER A 83 -7.49 0.31 -10.38
N GLU A 84 -8.18 -0.83 -10.46
CA GLU A 84 -9.64 -0.86 -10.38
C GLU A 84 -10.15 -0.39 -9.03
N TYR A 85 -9.45 -0.72 -7.94
CA TYR A 85 -9.77 -0.22 -6.61
C TYR A 85 -9.56 1.28 -6.52
N ALA A 86 -8.42 1.79 -6.97
CA ALA A 86 -8.09 3.21 -6.97
C ALA A 86 -9.12 4.03 -7.75
N ASP A 87 -9.52 3.57 -8.94
CA ASP A 87 -10.57 4.21 -9.75
C ASP A 87 -11.91 4.26 -9.01
N ALA A 88 -12.30 3.17 -8.34
CA ALA A 88 -13.54 3.13 -7.57
C ALA A 88 -13.49 4.05 -6.34
N ALA A 89 -12.38 4.06 -5.62
CA ALA A 89 -12.17 4.91 -4.45
C ALA A 89 -12.16 6.40 -4.82
N ALA A 90 -11.52 6.77 -5.94
CA ALA A 90 -11.49 8.14 -6.44
C ALA A 90 -12.91 8.65 -6.78
N ARG A 91 -13.74 7.81 -7.41
CA ARG A 91 -15.15 8.15 -7.72
C ARG A 91 -16.01 8.31 -6.47
N GLN A 92 -15.71 7.57 -5.40
CA GLN A 92 -16.41 7.67 -4.12
C GLN A 92 -15.99 8.91 -3.31
N GLY A 93 -14.98 9.65 -3.78
CA GLY A 93 -14.54 10.92 -3.22
C GLY A 93 -13.96 10.75 -1.83
N VAL A 94 -12.65 10.46 -1.74
CA VAL A 94 -11.76 10.76 -0.60
C VAL A 94 -12.52 10.98 0.72
N ARG A 95 -13.13 9.92 1.27
CA ARG A 95 -13.66 9.96 2.63
C ARG A 95 -12.51 9.63 3.55
N ASN A 96 -11.77 10.67 3.89
CA ASN A 96 -11.12 10.94 5.17
C ASN A 96 -10.36 12.26 4.98
N GLY A 97 -11.00 13.35 5.40
CA GLY A 97 -10.27 14.50 5.91
C GLY A 97 -9.74 14.21 7.31
#